data_AF-A0A0R3TCE1-F1
#
_entry.id   AF-A0A0R3TCE1-F1
#
_cell.length_a   1.000
_cell.length_b   1.000
_cell.length_c   1.000
_cell.angle_alpha   90.00
_cell.angle_beta   90.00
_cell.angle_gamma   90.00
#
_symmetry.space_group_name_H-M   'P 1'
#
loop_
_entity.id
_entity.type
_entity.pdbx_description
1 polymer ?
#
loop_
_entity_poly.entity_id
_entity_poly.type
_entity_poly.pdbx_seq_one_letter_code
_entity_poly.pdbx_strand_id
1 'polypeptide(L)'
;MPIVSIPEKVLFQRLVESGFEDLCFAYGLELDEITSEQELAAREHGTTIVPNEISEKIYKVEVPANRYDLLCAEGLTRALLIFQNMFKSPIYKAIKPSQIIQMTTKLVRPFVVAAILRDITFSEKSFASFIDLQDKLHQNIGRKRSLVAIGTHDLDTLKPPFVYTALPPKDIRFKPLNQTQEFTAEELMELYSKESHLKPYLEIIRGKPVFPVITDANGVVLSMPPIINGEHSKISVSTKNVFIECTATDLNKASIVLDTIVSMFSEYCSEPFT
;
A
#
# COMPACT_ATOMS: atom_id res chain seq x y z
N MET A 1 -3.20 16.58 10.72
CA MET A 1 -3.31 15.12 10.91
C MET A 1 -3.27 14.47 9.51
N PRO A 2 -3.33 13.14 9.32
CA PRO A 2 -3.38 12.57 7.97
C PRO A 2 -4.59 13.09 7.19
N ILE A 3 -4.38 13.44 5.92
CA ILE A 3 -5.44 13.84 5.00
C ILE A 3 -5.67 12.73 3.99
N VAL A 4 -6.94 12.44 3.72
CA VAL A 4 -7.38 11.45 2.74
C VAL A 4 -8.11 12.18 1.61
N SER A 5 -7.51 12.19 0.44
CA SER A 5 -8.10 12.74 -0.79
C SER A 5 -8.96 11.67 -1.47
N ILE A 6 -10.25 11.93 -1.66
CA ILE A 6 -11.18 10.97 -2.27
C ILE A 6 -11.94 11.65 -3.42
N PRO A 7 -11.95 11.08 -4.63
CA PRO A 7 -12.76 11.60 -5.73
C PRO A 7 -14.26 11.55 -5.39
N GLU A 8 -14.99 12.59 -5.77
CA GLU A 8 -16.43 12.76 -5.52
C GLU A 8 -17.25 11.53 -5.94
N LYS A 9 -16.96 10.98 -7.14
CA LYS A 9 -17.68 9.81 -7.66
C LYS A 9 -17.35 8.53 -6.91
N VAL A 10 -16.24 8.47 -6.18
CA VAL A 10 -15.89 7.32 -5.32
C VAL A 10 -16.62 7.46 -3.99
N LEU A 11 -16.55 8.64 -3.39
CA LEU A 11 -17.14 8.94 -2.09
C LEU A 11 -18.67 8.75 -2.09
N PHE A 12 -19.33 9.37 -3.07
CA PHE A 12 -20.81 9.37 -3.17
C PHE A 12 -21.37 8.22 -4.03
N GLN A 13 -20.53 7.24 -4.38
CA GLN A 13 -21.04 5.95 -4.84
C GLN A 13 -21.80 5.22 -3.72
N ARG A 14 -21.39 5.46 -2.46
CA ARG A 14 -21.93 4.81 -1.26
C ARG A 14 -22.61 5.76 -0.29
N LEU A 15 -22.12 7.00 -0.20
CA LEU A 15 -22.65 8.02 0.70
C LEU A 15 -23.57 8.99 -0.03
N VAL A 16 -24.40 9.70 0.75
CA VAL A 16 -25.20 10.82 0.25
C VAL A 16 -24.38 12.11 0.37
N GLU A 17 -24.34 12.92 -0.70
CA GLU A 17 -23.58 14.18 -0.74
C GLU A 17 -24.14 15.24 0.22
N SER A 18 -25.47 15.39 0.26
CA SER A 18 -26.11 16.37 1.14
C SER A 18 -25.87 16.03 2.61
N GLY A 19 -25.25 16.96 3.34
CA GLY A 19 -24.92 16.78 4.76
C GLY A 19 -23.63 15.99 5.01
N PHE A 20 -22.77 15.80 4.02
CA PHE A 20 -21.49 15.11 4.20
C PHE A 20 -20.58 15.81 5.22
N GLU A 21 -20.52 17.15 5.21
CA GLU A 21 -19.74 17.93 6.18
C GLU A 21 -20.26 17.74 7.62
N ASP A 22 -21.58 17.83 7.82
CA ASP A 22 -22.23 17.56 9.11
C ASP A 22 -21.97 16.12 9.59
N LEU A 23 -21.98 15.15 8.67
CA LEU A 23 -21.66 13.75 8.96
C LEU A 23 -20.21 13.58 9.40
N CYS A 24 -19.26 14.21 8.70
CA CYS A 24 -17.85 14.24 9.08
C CYS A 24 -17.71 14.81 10.50
N PHE A 25 -18.29 15.98 10.76
CA PHE A 25 -18.23 16.62 12.07
C PHE A 25 -18.84 15.75 13.18
N ALA A 26 -20.01 15.16 12.94
CA ALA A 26 -20.68 14.27 13.90
C ALA A 26 -19.86 13.00 14.22
N TYR A 27 -19.10 12.49 13.25
CA TYR A 27 -18.19 11.35 13.45
C TYR A 27 -16.86 11.76 14.10
N GLY A 28 -16.49 13.04 14.05
CA GLY A 28 -15.21 13.57 14.54
C GLY A 28 -14.12 13.64 13.47
N LEU A 29 -14.52 13.87 12.22
CA LEU A 29 -13.63 14.19 11.09
C LEU A 29 -13.83 15.65 10.68
N GLU A 30 -12.88 16.17 9.91
CA GLU A 30 -12.94 17.52 9.37
C GLU A 30 -12.80 17.46 7.85
N LEU A 31 -13.72 18.13 7.14
CA LEU A 31 -13.59 18.35 5.70
C LEU A 31 -12.67 19.56 5.50
N ASP A 32 -11.41 19.30 5.14
CA ASP A 32 -10.35 20.32 5.04
C ASP A 32 -10.53 21.19 3.80
N GLU A 33 -10.62 20.57 2.61
CA GLU A 33 -10.90 21.29 1.36
C GLU A 33 -11.64 20.41 0.35
N ILE A 34 -12.42 21.07 -0.53
CA ILE A 34 -12.91 20.48 -1.78
C ILE A 34 -12.13 21.15 -2.90
N THR A 35 -11.42 20.35 -3.70
CA THR A 35 -10.61 20.83 -4.83
C THR A 35 -10.85 19.97 -6.07
N SER A 36 -10.04 20.11 -7.11
CA SER A 36 -10.08 19.28 -8.32
C SER A 36 -8.67 18.92 -8.79
N GLU A 37 -8.54 17.92 -9.66
CA GLU A 37 -7.23 17.54 -10.23
C GLU A 37 -6.55 18.72 -10.93
N GLN A 38 -7.32 19.55 -11.63
CA GLN A 38 -6.80 20.74 -12.31
C GLN A 38 -6.31 21.80 -11.34
N GLU A 39 -7.03 22.05 -10.25
CA GLU A 39 -6.61 23.02 -9.23
C GLU A 39 -5.35 22.57 -8.52
N LEU A 40 -5.21 21.28 -8.24
CA LEU A 40 -3.99 20.69 -7.67
C LEU A 40 -2.81 20.85 -8.63
N ALA A 41 -2.97 20.47 -9.90
CA ALA A 41 -1.94 20.61 -10.91
C ALA A 41 -1.54 22.08 -11.15
N ALA A 42 -2.50 23.00 -11.13
CA ALA A 42 -2.27 24.44 -11.24
C ALA A 42 -1.46 24.99 -10.05
N ARG A 43 -1.77 24.54 -8.82
CA ARG A 43 -1.02 24.92 -7.61
C ARG A 43 0.41 24.37 -7.61
N GLU A 44 0.62 23.14 -8.09
CA GLU A 44 1.95 22.50 -8.13
C GLU A 44 2.86 23.04 -9.26
N HIS A 45 2.29 23.36 -10.41
CA HIS A 45 3.06 23.78 -11.59
C HIS A 45 3.00 25.29 -11.89
N GLY A 46 2.25 26.07 -11.10
CA GLY A 46 2.11 27.52 -11.26
C GLY A 46 1.36 27.93 -12.54
N THR A 47 0.56 27.02 -13.09
CA THR A 47 -0.18 27.20 -14.35
C THR A 47 -1.59 27.75 -14.12
N THR A 48 -2.10 28.56 -15.04
CA THR A 48 -3.49 29.06 -15.00
C THR A 48 -4.49 27.97 -15.39
N ILE A 49 -5.57 27.84 -14.62
CA ILE A 49 -6.66 26.88 -14.86
C ILE A 49 -7.34 27.18 -16.20
N VAL A 50 -7.49 26.15 -17.05
CA VAL A 50 -8.23 26.27 -18.31
C VAL A 50 -9.71 25.94 -18.03
N PRO A 51 -10.66 26.89 -18.14
CA PRO A 51 -12.02 26.73 -17.59
C PRO A 51 -12.95 25.71 -18.27
N ASN A 52 -12.47 24.94 -19.25
CA ASN A 52 -13.32 24.20 -20.20
C ASN A 52 -13.18 22.67 -20.15
N GLU A 53 -12.42 22.11 -19.21
CA GLU A 53 -12.38 20.67 -19.00
C GLU A 53 -13.07 20.34 -17.67
N ILE A 54 -14.07 19.45 -17.71
CA ILE A 54 -14.77 18.95 -16.52
C ILE A 54 -13.77 18.14 -15.69
N SER A 55 -13.23 18.72 -14.62
CA SER A 55 -12.37 18.02 -13.67
C SER A 55 -13.21 17.39 -12.56
N GLU A 56 -12.86 16.18 -12.14
CA GLU A 56 -13.52 15.50 -11.02
C GLU A 56 -13.16 16.20 -9.71
N LYS A 57 -14.17 16.49 -8.88
CA LYS A 57 -13.92 17.06 -7.55
C LYS A 57 -13.26 16.03 -6.64
N ILE A 58 -12.40 16.51 -5.76
CA ILE A 58 -11.68 15.73 -4.75
C ILE A 58 -12.00 16.32 -3.39
N TYR A 59 -12.52 15.48 -2.50
CA TYR A 59 -12.80 15.81 -1.11
C TYR A 59 -11.58 15.42 -0.27
N LYS A 60 -10.99 16.37 0.45
CA LYS A 60 -9.89 16.14 1.38
C LYS A 60 -10.42 16.10 2.80
N VAL A 61 -10.38 14.92 3.40
CA VAL A 61 -10.88 14.68 4.76
C VAL A 61 -9.70 14.46 5.70
N GLU A 62 -9.61 15.27 6.75
CA GLU A 62 -8.64 15.07 7.82
C GLU A 62 -9.14 13.96 8.77
N VAL A 63 -8.26 12.97 9.01
CA VAL A 63 -8.58 11.80 9.84
C VAL A 63 -7.65 11.70 11.05
N PRO A 64 -8.13 11.14 12.18
CA PRO A 64 -7.28 10.93 13.35
C PRO A 64 -6.08 10.02 13.05
N ALA A 65 -4.89 10.40 13.53
CA ALA A 65 -3.64 9.67 13.25
C ALA A 65 -3.59 8.23 13.80
N ASN A 66 -4.50 7.88 14.71
CA ASN A 66 -4.65 6.55 15.31
C ASN A 66 -5.74 5.69 14.62
N ARG A 67 -6.38 6.19 13.56
CA ARG A 67 -7.44 5.50 12.82
C ARG A 67 -6.97 5.11 11.41
N TYR A 68 -6.11 4.10 11.35
CA TYR A 68 -5.51 3.62 10.09
C TYR A 68 -6.54 3.06 9.11
N ASP A 69 -7.66 2.55 9.62
CA ASP A 69 -8.79 2.09 8.84
C ASP A 69 -9.46 3.21 8.04
N LEU A 70 -9.27 4.49 8.40
CA LEU A 70 -9.86 5.62 7.68
C LEU A 70 -8.97 6.17 6.57
N LEU A 71 -7.78 5.60 6.34
CA LEU A 71 -6.79 6.16 5.40
C LEU A 71 -7.10 5.94 3.91
N CYS A 72 -8.19 5.25 3.59
CA CYS A 72 -8.66 4.95 2.23
C CYS A 72 -10.17 5.17 2.10
N ALA A 73 -10.67 5.26 0.87
CA ALA A 73 -12.08 5.50 0.59
C ALA A 73 -12.96 4.34 1.11
N GLU A 74 -12.50 3.11 0.98
CA GLU A 74 -13.14 1.88 1.43
C GLU A 74 -13.48 1.94 2.92
N GLY A 75 -12.46 2.22 3.73
CA GLY A 75 -12.61 2.27 5.17
C GLY A 75 -13.34 3.50 5.69
N LEU A 76 -13.08 4.68 5.10
CA LEU A 76 -13.80 5.90 5.46
C LEU A 76 -15.30 5.76 5.21
N THR A 77 -15.69 5.38 3.99
CA THR A 77 -17.11 5.25 3.62
C THR A 77 -17.80 4.18 4.46
N ARG A 78 -17.14 3.03 4.68
CA ARG A 78 -17.68 1.95 5.52
C ARG A 78 -17.89 2.41 6.97
N ALA A 79 -16.94 3.15 7.54
CA ALA A 79 -17.05 3.64 8.91
C ALA A 79 -18.22 4.63 9.08
N LEU A 80 -18.37 5.56 8.13
CA LEU A 80 -19.47 6.53 8.14
C LEU A 80 -20.84 5.85 7.96
N LEU A 81 -20.95 4.86 7.05
CA LEU A 81 -22.18 4.10 6.86
C LEU A 81 -22.57 3.28 8.10
N ILE A 82 -21.59 2.67 8.78
CA ILE A 82 -21.84 1.95 10.03
C ILE A 82 -22.32 2.93 11.12
N PHE A 83 -21.70 4.10 11.21
CA PHE A 83 -22.11 5.14 12.16
C PHE A 83 -23.56 5.61 11.94
N GLN A 84 -23.98 5.74 10.67
CA GLN A 84 -25.36 6.05 10.31
C GLN A 84 -26.34 4.87 10.46
N ASN A 85 -25.88 3.69 10.91
CA ASN A 85 -26.64 2.44 10.95
C ASN A 85 -27.16 1.98 9.58
N MET A 86 -26.51 2.42 8.48
CA MET A 86 -26.85 2.05 7.11
C MET A 86 -26.08 0.83 6.61
N PHE A 87 -25.04 0.42 7.34
CA PHE A 87 -24.24 -0.75 7.01
C PHE A 87 -23.90 -1.53 8.27
N LYS A 88 -23.96 -2.86 8.20
CA LYS A 88 -23.58 -3.73 9.32
C LYS A 88 -22.06 -3.94 9.30
N SER A 89 -21.41 -3.88 10.47
CA SER A 89 -19.98 -4.16 10.57
C SER A 89 -19.65 -5.54 9.97
N PRO A 90 -18.68 -5.61 9.03
CA PRO A 90 -18.31 -6.88 8.40
C PRO A 90 -17.61 -7.80 9.40
N ILE A 91 -17.70 -9.11 9.15
CA ILE A 91 -16.98 -10.13 9.90
C ILE A 91 -15.88 -10.67 9.00
N TYR A 92 -14.64 -10.34 9.34
CA TYR A 92 -13.46 -10.80 8.62
C TYR A 92 -13.10 -12.24 8.97
N LYS A 93 -12.84 -13.08 7.97
CA LYS A 93 -12.51 -14.50 8.16
C LYS A 93 -11.21 -14.85 7.46
N ALA A 94 -10.15 -15.11 8.22
CA ALA A 94 -8.89 -15.58 7.62
C ALA A 94 -8.91 -17.10 7.41
N ILE A 95 -8.70 -17.54 6.17
CA ILE A 95 -8.39 -18.94 5.86
C ILE A 95 -6.89 -19.15 6.07
N LYS A 96 -6.51 -20.02 7.01
CA LYS A 96 -5.09 -20.31 7.29
C LYS A 96 -4.53 -21.33 6.28
N PRO A 97 -3.60 -20.93 5.39
CA PRO A 97 -2.95 -21.87 4.50
C PRO A 97 -1.85 -22.67 5.22
N SER A 98 -1.28 -23.68 4.55
CA SER A 98 0.03 -24.20 4.90
C SER A 98 1.07 -23.06 4.86
N GLN A 99 2.16 -23.17 5.62
CA GLN A 99 3.15 -22.09 5.72
C GLN A 99 3.68 -21.68 4.35
N ILE A 100 3.33 -20.46 3.91
CA ILE A 100 3.65 -19.95 2.56
C ILE A 100 5.02 -19.28 2.53
N ILE A 101 5.43 -18.65 3.64
CA ILE A 101 6.72 -17.97 3.78
C ILE A 101 7.56 -18.55 4.91
N GLN A 102 8.81 -18.84 4.60
CA GLN A 102 9.82 -19.31 5.55
C GLN A 102 10.81 -18.18 5.82
N MET A 103 11.00 -17.83 7.09
CA MET A 103 12.02 -16.87 7.51
C MET A 103 13.28 -17.61 7.94
N THR A 104 14.43 -17.23 7.36
CA THR A 104 15.74 -17.85 7.65
C THR A 104 16.71 -16.89 8.33
N THR A 105 16.37 -15.60 8.45
CA THR A 105 17.22 -14.59 9.07
C THR A 105 16.45 -13.70 10.05
N LYS A 106 17.18 -13.10 10.98
CA LYS A 106 16.69 -11.96 11.79
C LYS A 106 17.57 -10.71 11.62
N LEU A 107 18.53 -10.76 10.71
CA LEU A 107 19.49 -9.68 10.49
C LEU A 107 18.83 -8.52 9.74
N VAL A 108 19.20 -7.29 10.11
CA VAL A 108 18.71 -6.02 9.54
C VAL A 108 17.22 -5.74 9.82
N ARG A 109 16.32 -6.68 9.53
CA ARG A 109 14.87 -6.60 9.76
C ARG A 109 14.37 -7.96 10.30
N PRO A 110 14.08 -8.08 11.61
CA PRO A 110 13.86 -9.37 12.27
C PRO A 110 12.51 -10.05 12.03
N PHE A 111 11.54 -9.37 11.40
CA PHE A 111 10.17 -9.88 11.28
C PHE A 111 9.66 -9.81 9.84
N VAL A 112 8.85 -10.81 9.47
CA VAL A 112 8.01 -10.81 8.27
C VAL A 112 6.64 -11.39 8.61
N VAL A 113 5.59 -10.74 8.14
CA VAL A 113 4.21 -11.26 8.15
C VAL A 113 3.66 -11.15 6.74
N ALA A 114 2.77 -12.06 6.34
CA ALA A 114 2.22 -12.07 4.99
C ALA A 114 0.79 -12.59 4.95
N ALA A 115 0.05 -12.18 3.94
CA ALA A 115 -1.30 -12.63 3.64
C ALA A 115 -1.51 -12.69 2.11
N ILE A 116 -2.63 -13.28 1.69
CA ILE A 116 -3.04 -13.32 0.29
C ILE A 116 -4.48 -12.83 0.22
N LEU A 117 -4.75 -11.91 -0.71
CA LEU A 117 -6.10 -11.63 -1.18
C LEU A 117 -6.34 -12.46 -2.44
N ARG A 118 -7.30 -13.39 -2.39
CA ARG A 118 -7.66 -14.29 -3.49
C ARG A 118 -8.78 -13.68 -4.34
N ASP A 119 -8.71 -13.90 -5.64
CA ASP A 119 -9.74 -13.52 -6.62
C ASP A 119 -10.26 -12.08 -6.45
N ILE A 120 -9.35 -11.14 -6.20
CA ILE A 120 -9.69 -9.73 -6.08
C ILE A 120 -10.10 -9.17 -7.44
N THR A 121 -11.07 -8.26 -7.44
CA THR A 121 -11.47 -7.53 -8.65
C THR A 121 -11.21 -6.05 -8.46
N PHE A 122 -10.12 -5.57 -9.05
CA PHE A 122 -9.82 -4.15 -9.11
C PHE A 122 -10.54 -3.47 -10.27
N SER A 123 -11.14 -2.30 -9.96
CA SER A 123 -11.29 -1.19 -10.89
C SER A 123 -10.06 -0.27 -10.82
N GLU A 124 -9.91 0.63 -11.81
CA GLU A 124 -8.89 1.70 -11.78
C GLU A 124 -8.92 2.48 -10.45
N LYS A 125 -10.13 2.79 -9.95
CA LYS A 125 -10.35 3.56 -8.72
C LYS A 125 -9.92 2.80 -7.48
N SER A 126 -10.32 1.53 -7.35
CA SER A 126 -9.94 0.70 -6.22
C SER A 126 -8.45 0.33 -6.25
N PHE A 127 -7.85 0.17 -7.43
CA PHE A 127 -6.41 -0.06 -7.56
C PHE A 127 -5.61 1.17 -7.12
N ALA A 128 -6.02 2.37 -7.56
CA ALA A 128 -5.42 3.62 -7.10
C ALA A 128 -5.56 3.79 -5.57
N SER A 129 -6.74 3.52 -5.01
CA SER A 129 -6.96 3.53 -3.55
C SER A 129 -6.06 2.52 -2.81
N PHE A 130 -5.82 1.33 -3.39
CA PHE A 130 -4.93 0.30 -2.83
C PHE A 130 -3.48 0.77 -2.73
N ILE A 131 -2.94 1.35 -3.80
CA ILE A 131 -1.59 1.90 -3.82
C ILE A 131 -1.47 3.11 -2.88
N ASP A 132 -2.46 4.00 -2.88
CA ASP A 132 -2.48 5.18 -2.00
C ASP A 132 -2.54 4.79 -0.51
N LEU A 133 -3.31 3.76 -0.14
CA LEU A 133 -3.30 3.22 1.22
C LEU A 133 -1.91 2.67 1.59
N GLN A 134 -1.27 1.92 0.69
CA GLN A 134 0.07 1.39 0.91
C GLN A 134 1.07 2.52 1.20
N ASP A 135 1.06 3.57 0.38
CA ASP A 135 1.95 4.72 0.55
C ASP A 135 1.67 5.48 1.86
N LYS A 136 0.39 5.72 2.20
CA LYS A 136 0.02 6.35 3.48
C LYS A 136 0.48 5.54 4.69
N LEU A 137 0.34 4.21 4.64
CA LEU A 137 0.82 3.32 5.70
C LEU A 137 2.34 3.31 5.80
N HIS A 138 3.06 3.32 4.67
CA HIS A 138 4.53 3.47 4.65
C HIS A 138 4.99 4.79 5.28
N GLN A 139 4.34 5.91 4.96
CA GLN A 139 4.69 7.23 5.50
C GLN A 139 4.40 7.32 7.01
N ASN A 140 3.21 6.88 7.43
CA ASN A 140 2.71 7.08 8.79
C ASN A 140 3.22 5.98 9.76
N ILE A 141 2.44 4.91 9.95
CA ILE A 141 2.76 3.84 10.91
C ILE A 141 4.08 3.14 10.59
N GLY A 142 4.45 3.05 9.30
CA GLY A 142 5.72 2.49 8.83
C GLY A 142 6.92 3.40 9.04
N ARG A 143 6.73 4.68 9.41
CA ARG A 143 7.77 5.72 9.54
C ARG A 143 8.72 5.74 8.35
N LYS A 144 8.22 6.09 7.18
CA LYS A 144 8.98 6.08 5.92
C LYS A 144 9.68 4.74 5.72
N ARG A 145 8.93 3.65 5.87
CA ARG A 145 9.39 2.24 5.76
C ARG A 145 10.42 1.75 6.80
N SER A 146 10.87 2.61 7.70
CA SER A 146 11.89 2.27 8.71
C SER A 146 11.41 1.20 9.68
N LEU A 147 10.13 1.24 10.07
CA LEU A 147 9.53 0.26 10.97
C LEU A 147 8.86 -0.90 10.23
N VAL A 148 8.10 -0.59 9.17
CA VAL A 148 7.35 -1.58 8.38
C VAL A 148 7.44 -1.22 6.91
N ALA A 149 7.80 -2.18 6.07
CA ALA A 149 7.82 -2.05 4.62
C ALA A 149 6.91 -3.12 4.04
N ILE A 150 5.86 -2.65 3.37
CA ILE A 150 4.87 -3.45 2.63
C ILE A 150 5.41 -3.65 1.22
N GLY A 151 5.42 -4.89 0.74
CA GLY A 151 5.37 -5.18 -0.68
C GLY A 151 4.08 -5.90 -1.03
N THR A 152 3.80 -5.92 -2.32
CA THR A 152 2.57 -6.42 -2.91
C THR A 152 2.92 -6.98 -4.26
N HIS A 153 2.56 -8.24 -4.48
CA HIS A 153 3.00 -9.02 -5.60
C HIS A 153 1.83 -9.71 -6.27
N ASP A 154 1.88 -9.81 -7.60
CA ASP A 154 1.00 -10.68 -8.35
C ASP A 154 1.40 -12.14 -8.07
N LEU A 155 0.57 -12.84 -7.30
CA LEU A 155 0.84 -14.22 -6.89
C LEU A 155 0.84 -15.17 -8.09
N ASP A 156 0.14 -14.84 -9.17
CA ASP A 156 0.00 -15.72 -10.33
C ASP A 156 1.28 -15.76 -11.18
N THR A 157 2.22 -14.82 -10.95
CA THR A 157 3.55 -14.83 -11.57
C THR A 157 4.63 -15.47 -10.70
N LEU A 158 4.27 -15.96 -9.51
CA LEU A 158 5.18 -16.42 -8.48
C LEU A 158 5.03 -17.92 -8.20
N LYS A 159 6.09 -18.52 -7.63
CA LYS A 159 6.08 -19.94 -7.25
C LYS A 159 6.41 -20.14 -5.75
N PRO A 160 5.43 -20.47 -4.89
CA PRO A 160 5.69 -20.78 -3.49
C PRO A 160 6.46 -22.11 -3.32
N PRO A 161 7.09 -22.37 -2.15
CA PRO A 161 7.16 -21.50 -0.96
C PRO A 161 8.08 -20.30 -1.15
N PHE A 162 7.80 -19.23 -0.40
CA PHE A 162 8.63 -18.02 -0.38
C PHE A 162 9.64 -18.08 0.78
N VAL A 163 10.80 -17.46 0.59
CA VAL A 163 11.86 -17.41 1.60
C VAL A 163 12.24 -15.97 1.89
N TYR A 164 12.16 -15.58 3.16
CA TYR A 164 12.71 -14.31 3.65
C TYR A 164 14.09 -14.52 4.25
N THR A 165 15.11 -13.98 3.60
CA THR A 165 16.53 -14.15 3.96
C THR A 165 17.28 -12.82 3.84
N ALA A 166 18.59 -12.82 4.13
CA ALA A 166 19.46 -11.68 3.89
C ALA A 166 20.76 -12.15 3.21
N LEU A 167 21.14 -11.50 2.13
CA LEU A 167 22.28 -11.87 1.29
C LEU A 167 23.24 -10.68 1.14
N PRO A 168 24.54 -10.93 0.88
CA PRO A 168 25.47 -9.86 0.50
C PRO A 168 24.94 -9.08 -0.73
N PRO A 169 25.09 -7.75 -0.79
CA PRO A 169 24.54 -6.93 -1.88
C PRO A 169 24.98 -7.37 -3.30
N LYS A 170 26.18 -7.94 -3.43
CA LYS A 170 26.72 -8.45 -4.71
C LYS A 170 26.01 -9.69 -5.22
N ASP A 171 25.42 -10.46 -4.33
CA ASP A 171 24.78 -11.74 -4.63
C ASP A 171 23.28 -11.59 -4.95
N ILE A 172 22.73 -10.39 -4.79
CA ILE A 172 21.33 -10.07 -5.07
C ILE A 172 21.28 -9.44 -6.46
N ARG A 173 20.71 -10.15 -7.45
CA ARG A 173 20.50 -9.63 -8.81
C ARG A 173 19.04 -9.83 -9.22
N PHE A 174 18.40 -8.75 -9.64
CA PHE A 174 17.03 -8.80 -10.16
C PHE A 174 16.68 -7.55 -10.97
N LYS A 175 15.56 -7.64 -11.70
CA LYS A 175 14.95 -6.52 -12.42
C LYS A 175 14.02 -5.76 -11.46
N PRO A 176 14.37 -4.56 -10.98
CA PRO A 176 13.52 -3.81 -10.06
C PRO A 176 12.32 -3.20 -10.80
N LEU A 177 11.31 -2.79 -10.04
CA LEU A 177 10.08 -2.19 -10.53
C LEU A 177 10.35 -1.02 -11.50
N ASN A 178 9.63 -0.99 -12.62
CA ASN A 178 9.70 0.01 -13.69
C ASN A 178 11.07 0.13 -14.39
N GLN A 179 11.96 -0.85 -14.24
CA GLN A 179 13.20 -0.92 -15.02
C GLN A 179 13.12 -1.99 -16.09
N THR A 180 13.99 -1.93 -17.10
CA THR A 180 14.05 -2.92 -18.19
C THR A 180 15.18 -3.94 -18.03
N GLN A 181 16.21 -3.59 -17.26
CA GLN A 181 17.42 -4.38 -17.07
C GLN A 181 17.53 -4.93 -15.64
N GLU A 182 18.34 -5.98 -15.47
CA GLU A 182 18.70 -6.49 -14.15
C GLU A 182 19.88 -5.74 -13.57
N PHE A 183 19.83 -5.54 -12.26
CA PHE A 183 20.89 -4.89 -11.50
C PHE A 183 21.22 -5.72 -10.27
N THR A 184 22.46 -5.61 -9.82
CA THR A 184 22.85 -6.04 -8.47
C THR A 184 22.31 -5.05 -7.44
N ALA A 185 22.17 -5.48 -6.18
CA ALA A 185 21.76 -4.55 -5.13
C ALA A 185 22.76 -3.40 -4.93
N GLU A 186 24.07 -3.60 -5.15
CA GLU A 186 25.04 -2.50 -5.12
C GLU A 186 24.77 -1.44 -6.20
N GLU A 187 24.53 -1.88 -7.44
CA GLU A 187 24.18 -1.01 -8.56
C GLU A 187 22.86 -0.27 -8.32
N LEU A 188 21.86 -0.94 -7.73
CA LEU A 188 20.58 -0.32 -7.37
C LEU A 188 20.75 0.79 -6.33
N MET A 189 21.60 0.60 -5.33
CA MET A 189 21.86 1.61 -4.31
C MET A 189 22.50 2.86 -4.90
N GLU A 190 23.33 2.72 -5.93
CA GLU A 190 23.90 3.86 -6.66
C GLU A 190 22.88 4.51 -7.59
N LEU A 191 22.13 3.73 -8.37
CA LEU A 191 21.09 4.21 -9.28
C LEU A 191 20.08 5.09 -8.53
N TYR A 192 19.52 4.56 -7.44
CA TYR A 192 18.50 5.24 -6.65
C TYR A 192 19.05 6.35 -5.75
N SER A 193 20.37 6.46 -5.58
CA SER A 193 20.96 7.59 -4.84
C SER A 193 20.73 8.94 -5.53
N LYS A 194 20.47 8.91 -6.84
CA LYS A 194 20.16 10.06 -7.69
C LYS A 194 18.66 10.36 -7.77
N GLU A 195 17.80 9.43 -7.35
CA GLU A 195 16.35 9.58 -7.40
C GLU A 195 15.81 10.18 -6.10
N SER A 196 15.14 11.34 -6.20
CA SER A 196 14.61 12.08 -5.05
C SER A 196 13.65 11.26 -4.17
N HIS A 197 12.81 10.43 -4.79
CA HIS A 197 11.79 9.65 -4.09
C HIS A 197 12.35 8.45 -3.33
N LEU A 198 13.33 7.74 -3.89
CA LEU A 198 13.88 6.52 -3.29
C LEU A 198 15.10 6.75 -2.40
N LYS A 199 15.87 7.81 -2.67
CA LYS A 199 17.07 8.19 -1.91
C LYS A 199 16.89 8.15 -0.38
N PRO A 200 15.78 8.67 0.21
CA PRO A 200 15.59 8.64 1.66
C PRO A 200 15.52 7.23 2.26
N TYR A 201 15.06 6.24 1.49
CA TYR A 201 14.88 4.87 1.99
C TYR A 201 16.17 4.04 1.94
N LEU A 202 17.13 4.41 1.08
CA LEU A 202 18.40 3.69 0.94
C LEU A 202 19.17 3.66 2.26
N GLU A 203 19.15 4.75 3.04
CA GLU A 203 19.84 4.86 4.32
C GLU A 203 19.38 3.82 5.35
N ILE A 204 18.19 3.22 5.18
CA ILE A 204 17.66 2.22 6.13
C ILE A 204 18.56 0.98 6.18
N ILE A 205 19.12 0.58 5.03
CA ILE A 205 19.95 -0.63 4.91
C ILE A 205 21.36 -0.35 4.37
N ARG A 206 21.68 0.89 3.97
CA ARG A 206 23.01 1.28 3.49
C ARG A 206 24.09 0.95 4.53
N GLY A 207 25.21 0.42 4.04
CA GLY A 207 26.36 0.06 4.88
C GLY A 207 26.20 -1.21 5.72
N LYS A 208 25.06 -1.92 5.62
CA LYS A 208 24.90 -3.25 6.22
C LYS A 208 25.65 -4.30 5.38
N PRO A 209 26.20 -5.36 6.00
CA PRO A 209 26.94 -6.40 5.28
C PRO A 209 26.04 -7.29 4.41
N VAL A 210 24.74 -7.34 4.73
CA VAL A 210 23.72 -8.11 4.01
C VAL A 210 22.47 -7.26 3.87
N PHE A 211 21.72 -7.43 2.78
CA PHE A 211 20.42 -6.82 2.55
C PHE A 211 19.32 -7.87 2.60
N PRO A 212 18.15 -7.53 3.19
CA PRO A 212 17.04 -8.45 3.24
C PRO A 212 16.41 -8.61 1.85
N VAL A 213 16.01 -9.83 1.53
CA VAL A 213 15.38 -10.21 0.26
C VAL A 213 14.30 -11.25 0.48
N ILE A 214 13.30 -11.24 -0.40
CA ILE A 214 12.29 -12.29 -0.47
C ILE A 214 12.45 -12.98 -1.82
N THR A 215 12.50 -14.32 -1.80
CA THR A 215 12.63 -15.14 -3.01
C THR A 215 11.53 -16.17 -3.13
N ASP A 216 11.26 -16.63 -4.35
CA ASP A 216 10.38 -17.76 -4.63
C ASP A 216 11.13 -19.11 -4.56
N ALA A 217 10.41 -20.21 -4.82
CA ALA A 217 10.96 -21.56 -4.81
C ALA A 217 12.02 -21.82 -5.90
N ASN A 218 12.05 -20.99 -6.95
CA ASN A 218 13.07 -21.04 -8.00
C ASN A 218 14.26 -20.11 -7.70
N GLY A 219 14.23 -19.38 -6.57
CA GLY A 219 15.25 -18.40 -6.19
C GLY A 219 15.09 -17.03 -6.86
N VAL A 220 13.96 -16.77 -7.53
CA VAL A 220 13.68 -15.47 -8.13
C VAL A 220 13.38 -14.45 -7.03
N VAL A 221 14.03 -13.29 -7.07
CA VAL A 221 13.86 -12.23 -6.06
C VAL A 221 12.57 -11.46 -6.30
N LEU A 222 11.62 -11.58 -5.38
CA LEU A 222 10.35 -10.84 -5.32
C LEU A 222 10.58 -9.37 -4.99
N SER A 223 11.37 -9.10 -3.96
CA SER A 223 11.63 -7.74 -3.47
C SER A 223 12.95 -7.68 -2.70
N MET A 224 13.48 -6.46 -2.61
CA MET A 224 14.59 -6.10 -1.72
C MET A 224 14.08 -5.08 -0.70
N PRO A 225 13.48 -5.53 0.42
CA PRO A 225 12.95 -4.62 1.42
C PRO A 225 14.07 -3.74 2.05
N PRO A 226 13.76 -2.53 2.53
CA PRO A 226 12.52 -1.78 2.33
C PRO A 226 12.52 -0.92 1.06
N ILE A 227 13.37 -1.24 0.07
CA ILE A 227 13.70 -0.35 -1.04
C ILE A 227 12.70 -0.49 -2.19
N ILE A 228 12.65 -1.66 -2.83
CA ILE A 228 11.90 -1.83 -4.08
C ILE A 228 11.45 -3.28 -4.29
N ASN A 229 10.35 -3.44 -5.04
CA ASN A 229 9.85 -4.73 -5.51
C ASN A 229 10.45 -5.07 -6.88
N GLY A 230 10.35 -6.32 -7.30
CA GLY A 230 10.77 -6.80 -8.61
C GLY A 230 9.68 -6.64 -9.67
N GLU A 231 10.10 -6.29 -10.89
CA GLU A 231 9.19 -6.04 -12.03
C GLU A 231 8.34 -7.26 -12.39
N HIS A 232 8.90 -8.47 -12.30
CA HIS A 232 8.20 -9.71 -12.68
C HIS A 232 6.95 -10.03 -11.84
N SER A 233 6.83 -9.40 -10.67
CA SER A 233 5.75 -9.61 -9.70
C SER A 233 4.86 -8.38 -9.53
N LYS A 234 5.02 -7.39 -10.42
CA LYS A 234 4.29 -6.13 -10.38
C LYS A 234 2.78 -6.38 -10.47
N ILE A 235 2.04 -5.84 -9.51
CA ILE A 235 0.58 -5.85 -9.54
C ILE A 235 0.04 -4.83 -10.56
N SER A 236 -1.13 -5.13 -11.10
CA SER A 236 -1.87 -4.28 -12.03
C SER A 236 -3.37 -4.39 -11.74
N VAL A 237 -4.19 -3.59 -12.44
CA VAL A 237 -5.65 -3.65 -12.36
C VAL A 237 -6.20 -5.03 -12.74
N SER A 238 -5.47 -5.80 -13.56
CA SER A 238 -5.87 -7.16 -13.94
C SER A 238 -5.46 -8.24 -12.93
N THR A 239 -4.62 -7.93 -11.95
CA THR A 239 -4.14 -8.91 -10.94
C THR A 239 -5.32 -9.48 -10.14
N LYS A 240 -5.36 -10.81 -10.02
CA LYS A 240 -6.43 -11.55 -9.32
C LYS A 240 -6.01 -12.06 -7.96
N ASN A 241 -4.75 -12.44 -7.80
CA ASN A 241 -4.25 -12.96 -6.54
C ASN A 241 -3.10 -12.07 -6.07
N VAL A 242 -3.30 -11.37 -4.95
CA VAL A 242 -2.28 -10.45 -4.41
C VAL A 242 -1.62 -11.10 -3.21
N PHE A 243 -0.33 -11.41 -3.33
CA PHE A 243 0.51 -11.76 -2.19
C PHE A 243 1.02 -10.47 -1.55
N ILE A 244 0.76 -10.31 -0.25
CA ILE A 244 1.11 -9.11 0.51
C ILE A 244 2.05 -9.52 1.62
N GLU A 245 3.19 -8.87 1.72
CA GLU A 245 4.20 -9.16 2.73
C GLU A 245 4.71 -7.87 3.38
N CYS A 246 4.85 -7.91 4.70
CA CYS A 246 5.28 -6.81 5.52
C CYS A 246 6.55 -7.22 6.26
N THR A 247 7.69 -6.66 5.87
CA THR A 247 8.95 -6.83 6.61
C THR A 247 9.13 -5.70 7.62
N ALA A 248 9.61 -6.01 8.82
CA ALA A 248 9.57 -5.04 9.90
C ALA A 248 10.66 -5.21 10.96
N THR A 249 10.89 -4.11 11.67
CA THR A 249 11.62 -4.08 12.95
C THR A 249 10.67 -4.11 14.15
N ASP A 250 9.37 -3.88 13.93
CA ASP A 250 8.30 -3.95 14.92
C ASP A 250 7.18 -4.89 14.42
N LEU A 251 7.05 -6.06 15.07
CA LEU A 251 6.09 -7.09 14.70
C LEU A 251 4.63 -6.62 14.84
N ASN A 252 4.30 -5.89 15.92
CA ASN A 252 2.93 -5.45 16.17
C ASN A 252 2.48 -4.47 15.10
N LYS A 253 3.36 -3.54 14.71
CA LYS A 253 3.07 -2.61 13.60
C LYS A 253 2.94 -3.34 12.28
N ALA A 254 3.75 -4.37 12.03
CA ALA A 254 3.64 -5.18 10.83
C ALA A 254 2.28 -5.88 10.73
N SER A 255 1.81 -6.47 11.84
CA SER A 255 0.50 -7.08 11.93
C SER A 255 -0.63 -6.07 11.70
N ILE A 256 -0.59 -4.89 12.36
CA ILE A 256 -1.60 -3.85 12.15
C ILE A 256 -1.65 -3.40 10.69
N VAL A 257 -0.49 -3.19 10.06
CA VAL A 257 -0.40 -2.78 8.65
C VAL A 257 -1.00 -3.84 7.73
N LEU A 258 -0.61 -5.12 7.92
CA LEU A 258 -1.13 -6.22 7.13
C LEU A 258 -2.64 -6.34 7.30
N ASP A 259 -3.13 -6.37 8.54
CA ASP A 259 -4.54 -6.46 8.90
C ASP A 259 -5.33 -5.30 8.30
N THR A 260 -4.78 -4.09 8.32
CA THR A 260 -5.43 -2.91 7.71
C THR A 260 -5.64 -3.14 6.21
N ILE A 261 -4.58 -3.48 5.46
CA ILE A 261 -4.69 -3.65 4.00
C ILE A 261 -5.69 -4.75 3.66
N VAL A 262 -5.58 -5.92 4.27
CA VAL A 262 -6.49 -7.04 3.96
C VAL A 262 -7.93 -6.75 4.41
N SER A 263 -8.12 -6.06 5.53
CA SER A 263 -9.47 -5.68 5.99
C SER A 263 -10.12 -4.60 5.14
N MET A 264 -9.33 -3.72 4.51
CA MET A 264 -9.88 -2.70 3.62
C MET A 264 -10.25 -3.28 2.26
N PHE A 265 -9.43 -4.19 1.71
CA PHE A 265 -9.56 -4.63 0.32
C PHE A 265 -10.15 -6.02 0.11
N SER A 266 -10.30 -6.84 1.17
CA SER A 266 -11.03 -8.11 1.09
C SER A 266 -12.51 -7.95 0.70
N GLU A 267 -13.08 -6.75 0.76
CA GLU A 267 -14.43 -6.49 0.23
C GLU A 267 -14.53 -6.67 -1.30
N TYR A 268 -13.40 -6.59 -2.01
CA TYR A 268 -13.32 -6.78 -3.45
C TYR A 268 -12.92 -8.21 -3.86
N CYS A 269 -12.74 -9.12 -2.90
CA CYS A 269 -12.56 -10.54 -3.17
C CYS A 269 -13.87 -11.19 -3.63
N SER A 270 -13.78 -12.30 -4.37
CA SER A 270 -14.93 -13.07 -4.84
C SER A 270 -15.86 -13.52 -3.70
N GLU A 271 -15.27 -13.88 -2.56
CA GLU A 271 -15.94 -14.02 -1.26
C GLU A 271 -15.56 -12.83 -0.37
N PRO A 272 -16.41 -11.79 -0.27
CA PRO A 272 -16.07 -10.58 0.47
C PRO A 272 -15.71 -10.85 1.93
N PHE A 273 -14.69 -10.14 2.43
CA PHE A 273 -14.20 -10.21 3.81
C PHE A 273 -13.57 -11.56 4.22
N THR A 274 -13.03 -12.30 3.25
CA THR A 274 -12.30 -13.57 3.44
C THR A 274 -10.82 -13.44 3.06
#